data_AF-L7CI41-F1
#
_entry.id   AF-L7CI41-F1
#
_cell.length_a   1.000
_cell.length_b   1.000
_cell.length_c   1.000
_cell.angle_alpha   90.00
_cell.angle_beta   90.00
_cell.angle_gamma   90.00
#
_symmetry.space_group_name_H-M   'P 1'
#
loop_
_entity.id
_entity.type
_entity.pdbx_description
1 polymer ?
#
loop_
_entity_poly.entity_id
_entity_poly.type
_entity_poly.pdbx_seq_one_letter_code
_entity_poly.pdbx_strand_id
1 'polypeptide(L)'
;MEPPDEAPLCDIHQIENATGVKLPKAYRTFLQKCGDWWGDVLCPTTEPTPFGEHIICGIHSADDVYRLLDSMITPRNMITIGSGHFGAFTCLSIAGIDRGAVYALDSEFRSRWPDSRFHERFNAMADSIKNYLKLRADGKLPDKHDSYDSVYLLANDFDSFLDRCHPPDDGEP
;
A
#
# COMPACT_ATOMS: atom_id res chain seq x y z
N MET A 1 23.60 -4.52 10.49
CA MET A 1 23.19 -3.30 9.76
C MET A 1 23.50 -2.15 10.70
N GLU A 2 24.57 -1.41 10.44
CA GLU A 2 24.91 -0.22 11.22
C GLU A 2 23.92 0.90 10.85
N PRO A 3 23.42 1.69 11.82
CA PRO A 3 22.52 2.78 11.52
C PRO A 3 23.26 3.89 10.74
N PRO A 4 22.58 4.60 9.83
CA PRO A 4 23.20 5.69 9.08
C PRO A 4 23.67 6.83 10.00
N ASP A 5 24.82 7.42 9.65
CA ASP A 5 25.57 8.42 10.43
C ASP A 5 24.99 9.86 10.32
N GLU A 6 24.03 10.08 9.41
CA GLU A 6 23.36 11.37 9.24
C GLU A 6 21.94 11.33 9.82
N ALA A 7 21.63 12.29 10.69
CA ALA A 7 20.28 12.45 11.22
C ALA A 7 19.29 12.68 10.07
N PRO A 8 18.10 12.03 10.10
CA PRO A 8 17.12 12.20 9.04
C PRO A 8 16.77 13.69 8.88
N LEU A 9 16.81 14.17 7.63
CA LEU A 9 16.52 15.56 7.28
C LEU A 9 15.07 15.96 7.64
N CYS A 10 14.17 14.98 7.75
CA CYS A 10 12.79 15.17 8.18
C CYS A 10 12.50 14.43 9.49
N ASP A 11 11.93 15.15 10.46
CA ASP A 11 11.37 14.57 11.68
C ASP A 11 9.87 14.27 11.47
N ILE A 12 9.38 13.21 12.10
CA ILE A 12 7.97 12.82 12.16
C ILE A 12 7.06 14.00 12.53
N HIS A 13 7.54 14.89 13.40
CA HIS A 13 6.82 16.10 13.77
C HIS A 13 6.47 17.00 12.57
N GLN A 14 7.31 17.06 11.53
CA GLN A 14 7.01 17.82 10.31
C GLN A 14 5.88 17.17 9.49
N ILE A 15 5.87 15.84 9.39
CA ILE A 15 4.78 15.09 8.75
C ILE A 15 3.46 15.36 9.49
N GLU A 16 3.47 15.26 10.83
CA GLU A 16 2.28 15.49 11.65
C GLU A 16 1.80 16.95 11.57
N ASN A 17 2.71 17.92 11.51
CA ASN A 17 2.37 19.33 11.35
C ASN A 17 1.79 19.62 9.96
N ALA A 18 2.36 19.05 8.90
CA ALA A 18 1.89 19.25 7.53
C ALA A 18 0.52 18.60 7.28
N THR A 19 0.30 17.41 7.84
CA THR A 19 -0.99 16.70 7.73
C THR A 19 -2.04 17.21 8.73
N GLY A 20 -1.62 17.94 9.77
CA GLY A 20 -2.50 18.42 10.84
C GLY A 20 -2.99 17.33 11.80
N VAL A 21 -2.45 16.12 11.70
CA VAL A 21 -2.84 14.97 12.54
C VAL A 21 -1.62 14.23 13.06
N LYS A 22 -1.73 13.61 14.23
CA LYS A 22 -0.70 12.70 14.73
C LYS A 22 -0.65 11.43 13.88
N LEU A 23 0.51 10.82 13.69
CA LEU A 23 0.58 9.51 13.04
C LEU A 23 0.07 8.41 13.99
N PRO A 24 -0.47 7.28 13.48
CA PRO A 24 -0.74 6.11 14.29
C PRO A 24 0.49 5.67 15.09
N LYS A 25 0.31 5.32 16.38
CA LYS A 25 1.42 5.07 17.31
C LYS A 25 2.37 3.96 16.83
N ALA A 26 1.82 2.88 16.30
CA ALA A 26 2.59 1.76 15.76
C ALA A 26 3.49 2.22 14.59
N TYR A 27 2.90 2.88 13.59
CA TYR A 27 3.65 3.43 12.46
C TYR A 27 4.70 4.46 12.87
N ARG A 28 4.36 5.36 13.80
CA ARG A 28 5.33 6.32 14.36
C ARG A 28 6.54 5.60 14.97
N THR A 29 6.30 4.54 15.74
CA THR A 29 7.36 3.76 16.38
C THR A 29 8.21 3.02 15.34
N PHE A 30 7.57 2.47 14.31
CA PHE A 30 8.22 1.81 13.20
C PHE A 30 9.12 2.78 12.42
N LEU A 31 8.60 3.95 12.05
CA LEU A 31 9.32 4.93 11.25
C LEU A 31 10.58 5.46 11.95
N GLN A 32 10.59 5.49 13.30
CA GLN A 32 11.78 5.85 14.10
C GLN A 32 12.87 4.76 14.11
N LYS A 33 12.53 3.50 13.84
CA LYS A 33 13.43 2.35 14.03
C LYS A 33 13.81 1.62 12.75
N CYS A 34 12.89 1.58 11.79
CA CYS A 34 12.89 0.62 10.69
C CYS A 34 12.48 1.24 9.35
N GLY A 35 12.29 2.56 9.27
CA GLY A 35 12.07 3.23 7.98
C GLY A 35 13.24 3.03 7.01
N ASP A 36 13.03 3.35 5.74
CA ASP A 36 14.02 3.19 4.66
C ASP A 36 14.44 1.74 4.41
N TRP A 37 13.47 0.84 4.35
CA TRP A 37 13.69 -0.57 4.04
C TRP A 37 13.43 -0.85 2.55
N TRP A 38 14.22 -1.74 1.95
CA TRP A 38 14.13 -2.14 0.54
C TRP A 38 14.26 -3.65 0.38
N GLY A 39 13.44 -4.23 -0.48
CA GLY A 39 13.37 -5.67 -0.75
C GLY A 39 11.94 -6.09 -1.11
N ASP A 40 11.77 -7.31 -1.59
CA ASP A 40 10.44 -7.84 -1.91
C ASP A 40 9.85 -8.56 -0.69
N VAL A 41 8.66 -8.14 -0.29
CA VAL A 41 7.83 -8.75 0.75
C VAL A 41 6.40 -8.86 0.23
N LEU A 42 5.78 -10.01 0.42
CA LEU A 42 4.37 -10.25 0.10
C LEU A 42 3.49 -9.81 1.26
N CYS A 43 2.40 -9.13 0.94
CA CYS A 43 1.31 -8.84 1.85
C CYS A 43 -0.02 -9.24 1.19
N PRO A 44 -0.63 -10.37 1.62
CA PRO A 44 -1.90 -10.80 1.05
C PRO A 44 -2.96 -9.73 1.28
N THR A 45 -3.75 -9.43 0.26
CA THR A 45 -4.85 -8.47 0.36
C THR A 45 -6.04 -9.10 1.09
N THR A 46 -6.82 -8.33 1.85
CA THR A 46 -8.06 -8.85 2.48
C THR A 46 -9.22 -8.93 1.52
N GLU A 47 -9.10 -8.30 0.36
CA GLU A 47 -10.13 -8.21 -0.65
C GLU A 47 -9.58 -8.59 -2.04
N PRO A 48 -10.45 -9.00 -2.99
CA PRO A 48 -10.06 -9.25 -4.36
C PRO A 48 -9.50 -7.97 -5.02
N THR A 49 -8.35 -8.08 -5.69
CA THR A 49 -7.68 -6.95 -6.34
C THR A 49 -7.41 -7.24 -7.83
N PRO A 50 -7.27 -6.19 -8.66
CA PRO A 50 -6.90 -6.35 -10.07
C PRO A 50 -5.43 -6.72 -10.28
N PHE A 51 -4.62 -6.74 -9.23
CA PHE A 51 -3.17 -7.01 -9.31
C PHE A 51 -2.75 -8.27 -8.56
N GLY A 52 -3.68 -8.95 -7.91
CA GLY A 52 -3.39 -10.12 -7.09
C GLY A 52 -2.80 -9.71 -5.74
N GLU A 53 -1.76 -10.41 -5.31
CA GLU A 53 -1.11 -10.11 -4.04
C GLU A 53 -0.33 -8.80 -4.13
N HIS A 54 -0.31 -8.05 -3.02
CA HIS A 54 0.47 -6.83 -2.94
C HIS A 54 1.92 -7.19 -2.63
N ILE A 55 2.82 -6.83 -3.54
CA ILE A 55 4.26 -7.02 -3.35
C ILE A 55 4.87 -5.66 -3.02
N ILE A 56 5.38 -5.54 -1.80
CA ILE A 56 6.06 -4.35 -1.29
C ILE A 56 7.52 -4.47 -1.69
N CYS A 57 8.06 -3.45 -2.36
CA CYS A 57 9.47 -3.36 -2.77
C CYS A 57 10.29 -2.45 -1.84
N GLY A 58 9.61 -1.62 -1.05
CA GLY A 58 10.25 -0.75 -0.09
C GLY A 58 9.26 -0.04 0.82
N ILE A 59 9.73 0.28 2.02
CA ILE A 59 9.05 1.09 3.02
C ILE A 59 9.82 2.39 3.17
N HIS A 60 9.11 3.50 2.97
CA HIS A 60 9.68 4.83 2.86
C HIS A 60 10.30 5.33 4.17
N SER A 61 11.35 6.14 4.04
CA SER A 61 11.89 6.92 5.16
C SER A 61 10.92 8.05 5.57
N ALA A 62 11.17 8.72 6.69
CA ALA A 62 10.36 9.87 7.09
C ALA A 62 10.44 11.03 6.06
N ASP A 63 11.61 11.22 5.44
CA ASP A 63 11.82 12.24 4.42
C ASP A 63 11.05 11.93 3.13
N ASP A 64 11.05 10.67 2.70
CA ASP A 64 10.26 10.22 1.54
C ASP A 64 8.76 10.42 1.77
N VAL A 65 8.26 10.01 2.94
CA VAL A 65 6.85 10.21 3.31
C VAL A 65 6.49 11.69 3.28
N TYR A 66 7.35 12.55 3.83
CA TYR A 66 7.13 14.00 3.83
C TYR A 66 7.08 14.58 2.41
N ARG A 67 8.00 14.17 1.53
CA ARG A 67 8.04 14.60 0.13
C ARG A 67 6.83 14.13 -0.68
N LEU A 68 6.13 13.08 -0.23
CA LEU A 68 4.96 12.51 -0.91
C LEU A 68 3.62 13.01 -0.37
N LEU A 69 3.61 13.95 0.60
CA LEU A 69 2.38 14.48 1.18
C LEU A 69 1.50 15.26 0.17
N ASP A 70 2.10 15.78 -0.90
CA ASP A 70 1.39 16.49 -1.98
C ASP A 70 0.99 15.57 -3.15
N SER A 71 1.14 14.26 -2.98
CA SER A 71 0.77 13.26 -3.99
C SER A 71 -0.71 13.39 -4.39
N MET A 72 -0.94 13.61 -5.68
CA MET A 72 -2.29 13.77 -6.25
C MET A 72 -3.04 12.45 -6.44
N ILE A 73 -2.36 11.31 -6.27
CA ILE A 73 -2.96 9.96 -6.42
C ILE A 73 -3.35 9.34 -5.08
N THR A 74 -2.76 9.79 -3.97
CA THR A 74 -3.05 9.27 -2.64
C THR A 74 -4.34 9.91 -2.12
N PRO A 75 -5.31 9.14 -1.60
CA PRO A 75 -6.48 9.73 -0.95
C PRO A 75 -6.08 10.70 0.16
N ARG A 76 -6.79 11.83 0.28
CA ARG A 76 -6.42 12.93 1.21
C ARG A 76 -6.35 12.54 2.68
N ASN A 77 -7.03 11.48 3.09
CA ASN A 77 -7.01 10.98 4.46
C ASN A 77 -5.91 9.93 4.70
N MET A 78 -5.07 9.67 3.70
CA MET A 78 -3.98 8.70 3.73
C MET A 78 -2.64 9.37 3.40
N ILE A 79 -1.55 8.68 3.73
CA ILE A 79 -0.20 9.00 3.27
C ILE A 79 0.40 7.78 2.59
N THR A 80 1.27 7.98 1.60
CA THR A 80 2.06 6.89 1.01
C THR A 80 3.23 6.58 1.93
N ILE A 81 3.38 5.31 2.28
CA ILE A 81 4.38 4.80 3.23
C ILE A 81 5.31 3.76 2.62
N GLY A 82 5.07 3.37 1.38
CA GLY A 82 5.90 2.38 0.68
C GLY A 82 5.55 2.27 -0.80
N SER A 83 6.44 1.60 -1.52
CA SER A 83 6.30 1.31 -2.93
C SER A 83 6.15 -0.19 -3.14
N GLY A 84 5.43 -0.58 -4.19
CA GLY A 84 5.26 -1.97 -4.60
C GLY A 84 5.44 -2.17 -6.10
N HIS A 85 5.36 -3.42 -6.53
CA HIS A 85 5.44 -3.78 -7.95
C HIS A 85 4.22 -3.27 -8.75
N PHE A 86 4.39 -3.16 -10.06
CA PHE A 86 3.31 -2.89 -11.02
C PHE A 86 2.47 -1.63 -10.70
N GLY A 87 3.09 -0.54 -10.27
CA GLY A 87 2.38 0.71 -9.94
C GLY A 87 1.48 0.58 -8.71
N ALA A 88 1.80 -0.33 -7.78
CA ALA A 88 1.16 -0.38 -6.48
C ALA A 88 1.95 0.46 -5.47
N PHE A 89 1.25 1.13 -4.57
CA PHE A 89 1.82 1.84 -3.43
C PHE A 89 1.21 1.32 -2.13
N THR A 90 1.94 1.41 -1.03
CA THR A 90 1.41 1.12 0.30
C THR A 90 1.00 2.42 0.95
N CYS A 91 -0.26 2.55 1.36
CA CYS A 91 -0.80 3.75 1.99
C CYS A 91 -1.26 3.46 3.42
N LEU A 92 -1.10 4.43 4.31
CA LEU A 92 -1.60 4.40 5.67
C LEU A 92 -2.72 5.42 5.84
N SER A 93 -3.87 4.98 6.34
CA SER A 93 -4.96 5.88 6.74
C SER A 93 -4.58 6.64 8.01
N ILE A 94 -4.55 7.97 7.90
CA ILE A 94 -4.20 8.88 9.00
C ILE A 94 -5.40 9.67 9.51
N ALA A 95 -6.57 9.54 8.90
CA ALA A 95 -7.79 10.18 9.36
C ALA A 95 -9.03 9.40 8.91
N GLY A 96 -10.14 9.57 9.62
CA GLY A 96 -11.38 8.85 9.35
C GLY A 96 -11.65 7.68 10.30
N ILE A 97 -12.67 6.90 9.98
CA ILE A 97 -13.13 5.75 10.78
C ILE A 97 -12.14 4.57 10.74
N ASP A 98 -11.35 4.52 9.67
CA ASP A 98 -10.35 3.50 9.33
C ASP A 98 -8.92 3.95 9.70
N ARG A 99 -8.79 5.00 10.51
CA ARG A 99 -7.49 5.54 10.91
C ARG A 99 -6.59 4.45 11.50
N GLY A 100 -5.41 4.28 10.91
CA GLY A 100 -4.44 3.25 11.25
C GLY A 100 -4.41 2.08 10.28
N ALA A 101 -5.45 1.89 9.47
CA ALA A 101 -5.50 0.83 8.46
C ALA A 101 -4.50 1.07 7.33
N VAL A 102 -4.03 -0.03 6.75
CA VAL A 102 -3.04 -0.06 5.67
C VAL A 102 -3.69 -0.57 4.40
N TYR A 103 -3.42 0.11 3.29
CA TYR A 103 -4.03 -0.14 1.99
C TYR A 103 -2.96 -0.29 0.91
N ALA A 104 -3.26 -1.09 -0.12
CA ALA A 104 -2.57 -1.04 -1.40
C ALA A 104 -3.31 -0.04 -2.31
N LEU A 105 -2.60 0.95 -2.84
CA LEU A 105 -3.09 1.91 -3.83
C LEU A 105 -2.64 1.47 -5.23
N ASP A 106 -3.59 1.26 -6.12
CA ASP A 106 -3.37 0.98 -7.53
C ASP A 106 -3.29 2.28 -8.35
N SER A 107 -2.07 2.77 -8.63
CA SER A 107 -1.89 3.99 -9.41
C SER A 107 -2.18 3.83 -10.91
N GLU A 108 -2.32 2.59 -11.38
CA GLU A 108 -2.68 2.28 -12.77
C GLU A 108 -4.20 2.30 -13.00
N PHE A 109 -4.99 2.47 -11.94
CA PHE A 109 -6.46 2.49 -11.97
C PHE A 109 -7.05 1.27 -12.71
N ARG A 110 -6.51 0.08 -12.46
CA ARG A 110 -6.89 -1.16 -13.15
C ARG A 110 -8.33 -1.56 -12.88
N SER A 111 -8.93 -1.11 -11.79
CA SER A 111 -10.38 -1.25 -11.55
C SER A 111 -11.22 -0.69 -12.71
N ARG A 112 -10.71 0.34 -13.40
CA ARG A 112 -11.36 1.00 -14.55
C ARG A 112 -10.96 0.41 -15.90
N TRP A 113 -10.03 -0.54 -15.94
CA TRP A 113 -9.63 -1.17 -17.20
C TRP A 113 -10.72 -2.12 -17.69
N PRO A 114 -11.02 -2.15 -19.00
CA PRO A 114 -11.84 -3.20 -19.57
C PRO A 114 -11.12 -4.55 -19.48
N ASP A 115 -11.86 -5.66 -19.39
CA ASP A 115 -11.33 -7.02 -19.31
C ASP A 115 -10.31 -7.32 -20.42
N SER A 116 -10.55 -6.88 -21.65
CA SER A 116 -9.63 -7.07 -22.78
C SER A 116 -8.22 -6.55 -22.50
N ARG A 117 -8.10 -5.42 -21.78
CA ARG A 117 -6.81 -4.83 -21.43
C ARG A 117 -6.04 -5.67 -20.41
N PHE A 118 -6.72 -6.42 -19.53
CA PHE A 118 -6.06 -7.38 -18.66
C PHE A 118 -5.46 -8.53 -19.46
N HIS A 119 -6.20 -9.07 -20.42
CA HIS A 119 -5.71 -10.15 -21.28
C HIS A 119 -4.54 -9.71 -22.18
N GLU A 120 -4.51 -8.45 -22.60
CA GLU A 120 -3.38 -7.87 -23.36
C GLU A 120 -2.13 -7.66 -22.48
N ARG A 121 -2.30 -7.30 -21.21
CA ARG A 121 -1.20 -6.94 -20.30
C ARG A 121 -0.64 -8.13 -19.52
N PHE A 122 -1.44 -9.16 -19.28
CA PHE A 122 -1.05 -10.34 -18.50
C PHE A 122 -1.12 -11.59 -19.37
N ASN A 123 0.00 -11.96 -20.01
CA ASN A 123 0.12 -13.18 -20.80
C ASN A 123 -0.21 -14.45 -19.98
N ALA A 124 0.22 -14.48 -18.72
CA ALA A 124 -0.14 -15.48 -17.74
C ALA A 124 -0.82 -14.78 -16.55
N MET A 125 -2.15 -14.73 -16.57
CA MET A 125 -2.93 -14.08 -15.52
C MET A 125 -3.01 -14.97 -14.28
N ALA A 126 -2.63 -14.43 -13.12
CA ALA A 126 -2.77 -15.10 -11.84
C ALA A 126 -4.24 -15.43 -11.53
N ASP A 127 -4.49 -16.54 -10.83
CA ASP A 127 -5.86 -16.98 -10.51
C ASP A 127 -6.61 -15.98 -9.62
N SER A 128 -5.90 -15.24 -8.78
CA SER A 128 -6.45 -14.13 -8.00
C SER A 128 -7.01 -13.01 -8.88
N ILE A 129 -6.30 -12.64 -9.96
CA ILE A 129 -6.77 -11.65 -10.93
C ILE A 129 -7.96 -12.19 -11.73
N LYS A 130 -7.94 -13.46 -12.15
CA LYS A 130 -9.09 -14.09 -12.82
C LYS A 130 -10.33 -14.08 -11.92
N ASN A 131 -10.15 -14.39 -10.64
CA ASN A 131 -11.23 -14.34 -9.67
C ASN A 131 -11.77 -12.92 -9.48
N TYR A 132 -10.89 -11.91 -9.41
CA TYR A 132 -11.30 -10.50 -9.39
C TYR A 132 -12.16 -10.13 -10.60
N LEU A 133 -11.74 -10.48 -11.82
CA LEU A 133 -12.50 -10.19 -13.04
C LEU A 133 -13.86 -10.88 -13.05
N LYS A 134 -13.92 -12.13 -12.59
CA LYS A 134 -15.19 -12.87 -12.44
C LYS A 134 -16.13 -12.16 -11.46
N LEU A 135 -15.65 -11.79 -10.28
CA LEU A 135 -16.44 -11.07 -9.28
C LEU A 135 -16.92 -9.72 -9.80
N ARG A 136 -16.08 -9.01 -10.56
CA ARG A 136 -16.43 -7.75 -11.22
C ARG A 136 -17.56 -7.93 -12.23
N ALA A 137 -17.44 -8.90 -13.12
CA ALA A 137 -18.45 -9.19 -14.14
C ALA A 137 -19.80 -9.58 -13.52
N ASP A 138 -19.77 -10.27 -12.39
CA ASP A 138 -20.96 -10.67 -11.63
C ASP A 138 -21.55 -9.55 -10.74
N GLY A 139 -20.89 -8.39 -10.63
CA GLY A 139 -21.30 -7.32 -9.70
C GLY A 139 -21.18 -7.74 -8.22
N LYS A 140 -20.22 -8.61 -7.89
CA LYS A 140 -20.00 -9.20 -6.56
C LYS A 140 -18.72 -8.71 -5.88
N LEU A 141 -18.08 -7.66 -6.41
CA LEU A 141 -16.99 -7.02 -5.69
C LEU A 141 -17.55 -6.36 -4.41
N PRO A 142 -16.76 -6.33 -3.31
CA PRO A 142 -17.15 -5.57 -2.12
C PRO A 142 -17.41 -4.10 -2.47
N ASP A 143 -18.42 -3.52 -1.85
CA ASP A 143 -18.66 -2.08 -1.95
C ASP A 143 -17.46 -1.32 -1.37
N LYS A 144 -17.05 -0.27 -2.09
CA LYS A 144 -15.99 0.64 -1.65
C LYS A 144 -16.58 2.00 -1.34
N HIS A 145 -15.91 2.73 -0.46
CA HIS A 145 -16.17 4.15 -0.32
C HIS A 145 -15.81 4.86 -1.63
N ASP A 146 -16.58 5.88 -2.06
CA ASP A 146 -16.41 6.55 -3.36
C ASP A 146 -14.99 7.12 -3.59
N SER A 147 -14.28 7.47 -2.52
CA SER A 147 -12.89 7.95 -2.62
C SER A 147 -11.87 6.83 -2.80
N TYR A 148 -12.29 5.55 -2.70
CA TYR A 148 -11.44 4.38 -2.53
C TYR A 148 -11.47 3.41 -3.72
N ASP A 149 -11.94 3.85 -4.88
CA ASP A 149 -12.02 3.05 -6.13
C ASP A 149 -10.74 2.24 -6.47
N SER A 150 -9.57 2.78 -6.11
CA SER A 150 -8.26 2.20 -6.42
C SER A 150 -7.46 1.83 -5.18
N VAL A 151 -8.05 1.82 -3.98
CA VAL A 151 -7.37 1.36 -2.77
C VAL A 151 -7.98 0.07 -2.25
N TYR A 152 -7.13 -0.84 -1.79
CA TYR A 152 -7.51 -2.18 -1.38
C TYR A 152 -6.96 -2.48 0.00
N LEU A 153 -7.81 -2.91 0.92
CA LEU A 153 -7.41 -3.12 2.31
C LEU A 153 -6.35 -4.24 2.41
N LEU A 154 -5.26 -3.94 3.11
CA LEU A 154 -4.22 -4.92 3.49
C LEU A 154 -4.40 -5.34 4.94
N ALA A 155 -4.57 -4.39 5.86
CA ALA A 155 -4.82 -4.66 7.27
C ALA A 155 -5.57 -3.51 7.96
N ASN A 156 -6.28 -3.82 9.04
CA ASN A 156 -7.06 -2.84 9.80
C ASN A 156 -6.20 -1.93 10.70
N ASP A 157 -4.94 -2.30 10.91
CA ASP A 157 -3.96 -1.54 11.67
C ASP A 157 -2.55 -1.89 11.21
N PHE A 158 -1.57 -1.08 11.62
CA PHE A 158 -0.18 -1.22 11.17
C PHE A 158 0.55 -2.43 11.77
N ASP A 159 0.21 -2.86 13.00
CA ASP A 159 0.85 -4.04 13.60
C ASP A 159 0.37 -5.31 12.86
N SER A 160 -0.94 -5.43 12.63
CA SER A 160 -1.54 -6.48 11.80
C SER A 160 -1.00 -6.50 10.36
N PHE A 161 -0.62 -5.35 9.81
CA PHE A 161 0.04 -5.27 8.51
C PHE A 161 1.42 -5.94 8.54
N LEU A 162 2.25 -5.61 9.53
CA LEU A 162 3.57 -6.22 9.70
C LEU A 162 3.48 -7.73 9.92
N ASP A 163 2.51 -8.20 10.71
CA ASP A 163 2.32 -9.64 11.00
C ASP A 163 1.93 -10.46 9.76
N ARG A 164 1.39 -9.82 8.73
CA ARG A 164 0.97 -10.46 7.46
C ARG A 164 2.05 -10.42 6.38
N CYS A 165 3.02 -9.54 6.55
CA CYS A 165 4.17 -9.44 5.66
C CYS A 165 5.05 -10.69 5.80
N HIS A 166 5.34 -11.33 4.68
CA HIS A 166 6.23 -12.48 4.63
C HIS A 166 7.15 -12.39 3.41
N PRO A 167 8.35 -12.99 3.45
CA PRO A 167 9.18 -13.07 2.26
C PRO A 167 8.43 -13.78 1.13
N PRO A 168 8.67 -13.44 -0.14
CA PRO A 168 8.18 -14.26 -1.25
C PRO A 168 8.64 -15.69 -1.05
N ASP A 169 7.79 -16.65 -1.40
CA ASP A 169 8.22 -18.05 -1.42
C ASP A 169 9.45 -18.13 -2.33
N ASP A 170 10.57 -18.60 -1.77
CA ASP A 170 11.76 -18.99 -2.52
C ASP A 170 11.36 -20.22 -3.35
N GLY A 171 10.60 -20.00 -4.42
CA GLY A 171 10.40 -21.00 -5.44
C GLY A 171 11.79 -21.33 -5.97
N GLU A 172 12.37 -22.43 -5.48
CA GLU A 172 13.48 -23.06 -6.18
C GLU A 172 13.06 -23.17 -7.66
N PRO A 173 13.92 -22.72 -8.58
CA PRO A 173 13.60 -22.60 -10.00
C PRO A 173 13.09 -23.90 -10.64
#